data_AF-A0A938E829-F1
#
_entry.id   AF-A0A938E829-F1
#
_cell.length_a   1.000
_cell.length_b   1.000
_cell.length_c   1.000
_cell.angle_alpha   90.00
_cell.angle_beta   90.00
_cell.angle_gamma   90.00
#
_symmetry.space_group_name_H-M   'P 1'
#
loop_
_entity.id
_entity.type
_entity.pdbx_description
1 polymer ?
#
loop_
_entity_poly.entity_id
_entity_poly.type
_entity_poly.pdbx_seq_one_letter_code
_entity_poly.pdbx_strand_id
1 'polypeptide(L)'
;MSRLPLGLLTALLLVAAGIAAGAASGASRIVPCDETIGVSDFPGPDTTVVAGAVALPREPLLSVNRSNEPGWPYVRKLGLVVAGRARVEVSVPPGERAKVAITWGSRPDAYASIVIEGCRSLRGVGRVDAGGVRLRRSSACVPVRFRVGRLSATVRLGIGRAC
;
A
#
# COMPACT_ATOMS: atom_id res chain seq x y z
N MET A 1 38.39 -43.47 -58.68
CA MET A 1 38.72 -43.26 -57.26
C MET A 1 38.28 -41.85 -56.89
N SER A 2 37.56 -41.71 -55.77
CA SER A 2 37.38 -40.50 -54.93
C SER A 2 35.94 -40.38 -54.43
N ARG A 3 35.75 -40.83 -53.18
CA ARG A 3 34.55 -40.63 -52.35
C ARG A 3 34.70 -39.29 -51.61
N LEU A 4 33.68 -38.44 -51.63
CA LEU A 4 33.59 -37.22 -50.82
C LEU A 4 32.99 -37.54 -49.43
N PRO A 5 33.52 -37.00 -48.32
CA PRO A 5 32.98 -37.26 -46.99
C PRO A 5 31.91 -36.23 -46.55
N LEU A 6 30.94 -36.77 -45.81
CA LEU A 6 30.00 -36.10 -44.93
C LEU A 6 30.69 -35.11 -43.98
N GLY A 7 30.17 -33.89 -43.90
CA GLY A 7 30.45 -32.94 -42.84
C GLY A 7 29.14 -32.34 -42.32
N LEU A 8 28.54 -33.00 -41.32
CA LEU A 8 27.37 -32.55 -40.57
C LEU A 8 27.79 -31.36 -39.67
N LEU A 9 27.20 -30.17 -39.87
CA LEU A 9 27.35 -29.03 -38.97
C LEU A 9 26.03 -28.82 -38.22
N THR A 10 25.95 -29.38 -37.02
CA THR A 10 24.83 -29.23 -36.08
C THR A 10 25.06 -27.97 -35.25
N ALA A 11 24.32 -26.88 -35.51
CA ALA A 11 24.36 -25.68 -34.69
C ALA A 11 23.38 -25.80 -33.51
N LEU A 12 23.90 -25.85 -32.28
CA LEU A 12 23.15 -25.81 -31.03
C LEU A 12 22.49 -24.42 -30.85
N LEU A 13 21.16 -24.36 -30.84
CA LEU A 13 20.40 -23.19 -30.43
C LEU A 13 20.16 -23.24 -28.91
N LEU A 14 20.85 -22.39 -28.16
CA LEU A 14 20.58 -22.12 -26.74
C LEU A 14 19.26 -21.35 -26.62
N VAL A 15 18.20 -22.02 -26.14
CA VAL A 15 16.94 -21.36 -25.76
C VAL A 15 17.11 -20.80 -24.35
N ALA A 16 17.32 -19.48 -24.23
CA ALA A 16 17.31 -18.79 -22.95
C ALA A 16 15.87 -18.70 -22.43
N ALA A 17 15.56 -19.43 -21.35
CA ALA A 17 14.29 -19.32 -20.64
C ALA A 17 14.25 -17.99 -19.88
N GLY A 18 13.57 -16.99 -20.44
CA GLY A 18 13.27 -15.74 -19.75
C GLY A 18 12.23 -15.97 -18.66
N ILE A 19 12.64 -15.88 -17.40
CA ILE A 19 11.70 -15.80 -16.27
C ILE A 19 11.03 -14.44 -16.34
N ALA A 20 9.82 -14.39 -16.90
CA ALA A 20 8.98 -13.21 -16.80
C ALA A 20 8.58 -13.06 -15.32
N ALA A 21 9.30 -12.21 -14.59
CA ALA A 21 8.85 -11.70 -13.31
C ALA A 21 7.57 -10.88 -13.59
N GLY A 22 6.42 -11.51 -13.42
CA GLY A 22 5.14 -10.83 -13.47
C GLY A 22 5.13 -9.74 -12.42
N ALA A 23 5.35 -8.49 -12.85
CA ALA A 23 5.11 -7.33 -12.01
C ALA A 23 3.62 -7.38 -11.66
N ALA A 24 3.31 -7.78 -10.41
CA ALA A 24 1.98 -7.60 -9.88
C ALA A 24 1.66 -6.11 -10.02
N SER A 25 0.84 -5.77 -11.02
CA SER A 25 0.28 -4.45 -11.24
C SER A 25 -0.53 -4.12 -10.00
N GLY A 26 0.16 -3.57 -9.01
CA GLY A 26 -0.44 -3.07 -7.81
C GLY A 26 -1.18 -1.82 -8.22
N ALA A 27 -2.50 -1.93 -8.37
CA ALA A 27 -3.34 -0.80 -8.72
C ALA A 27 -2.98 0.38 -7.81
N SER A 28 -2.85 1.56 -8.42
CA SER A 28 -2.51 2.80 -7.74
C SER A 28 -3.62 3.83 -7.89
N ARG A 29 -3.80 4.67 -6.87
CA ARG A 29 -4.83 5.72 -6.85
C ARG A 29 -4.24 7.01 -6.28
N ILE A 30 -4.64 8.13 -6.86
CA ILE A 30 -4.48 9.45 -6.25
C ILE A 30 -5.77 9.77 -5.48
N VAL A 31 -5.65 10.13 -4.20
CA VAL A 31 -6.74 10.58 -3.33
C VAL A 31 -6.71 12.11 -3.30
N PRO A 32 -7.64 12.78 -4.00
CA PRO A 32 -7.69 14.24 -4.07
C PRO A 32 -8.18 14.88 -2.77
N CYS A 33 -7.95 16.18 -2.64
CA CYS A 33 -8.25 16.97 -1.44
C CYS A 33 -9.74 17.06 -1.08
N ASP A 34 -10.63 16.92 -2.05
CA ASP A 34 -12.09 16.92 -1.87
C ASP A 34 -12.62 15.61 -1.26
N GLU A 35 -11.78 14.58 -1.15
CA GLU A 35 -12.10 13.33 -0.45
C GLU A 35 -11.65 13.32 1.03
N THR A 36 -11.05 14.40 1.52
CA THR A 36 -10.79 14.60 2.94
C THR A 36 -12.12 14.72 3.69
N ILE A 37 -12.30 13.94 4.76
CA ILE A 37 -13.58 13.84 5.48
C ILE A 37 -13.70 14.81 6.67
N GLY A 38 -12.64 15.57 6.94
CA GLY A 38 -12.62 16.54 8.02
C GLY A 38 -11.23 17.08 8.31
N VAL A 39 -11.14 17.89 9.35
CA VAL A 39 -9.88 18.43 9.86
C VAL A 39 -9.80 18.22 11.37
N SER A 40 -8.59 18.12 11.90
CA SER A 40 -8.31 18.02 13.32
C SER A 40 -7.02 18.76 13.66
N ASP A 41 -6.71 18.89 14.94
CA ASP A 41 -5.34 19.23 15.33
C ASP A 41 -4.37 18.17 14.83
N PHE A 42 -3.15 18.59 14.48
CA PHE A 42 -2.06 17.69 14.12
C PHE A 42 -0.96 17.71 15.19
N PRO A 43 -0.52 16.55 15.71
CA PRO A 43 -0.85 15.20 15.24
C PRO A 43 -2.18 14.64 15.79
N GLY A 44 -2.86 15.37 16.66
CA GLY A 44 -4.06 14.91 17.36
C GLY A 44 -3.72 14.03 18.58
N PRO A 45 -4.66 13.86 19.53
CA PRO A 45 -4.42 13.07 20.74
C PRO A 45 -4.19 11.59 20.43
N ASP A 46 -3.40 10.91 21.27
CA ASP A 46 -3.16 9.45 21.22
C ASP A 46 -2.63 8.90 19.89
N THR A 47 -1.87 9.74 19.17
CA THR A 47 -1.26 9.37 17.89
C THR A 47 0.27 9.27 17.93
N THR A 48 0.81 8.56 16.95
CA THR A 48 2.24 8.56 16.63
C THR A 48 2.45 9.14 15.24
N VAL A 49 3.40 10.07 15.12
CA VAL A 49 3.79 10.66 13.84
C VAL A 49 4.77 9.75 13.12
N VAL A 50 4.45 9.42 11.86
CA VAL A 50 5.28 8.62 10.96
C VAL A 50 5.60 9.42 9.71
N ALA A 51 6.82 9.20 9.17
CA ALA A 51 7.38 9.96 8.05
C ALA A 51 7.27 11.50 8.20
N GLY A 52 7.22 11.99 9.44
CA GLY A 52 7.18 13.42 9.80
C GLY A 52 5.85 14.16 9.56
N ALA A 53 4.84 13.53 8.97
CA ALA A 53 3.64 14.22 8.51
C ALA A 53 2.35 13.39 8.48
N VAL A 54 2.38 12.15 8.99
CA VAL A 54 1.20 11.29 9.08
C VAL A 54 1.03 10.87 10.53
N ALA A 55 -0.11 11.16 11.14
CA ALA A 55 -0.42 10.68 12.49
C ALA A 55 -1.30 9.43 12.40
N LEU A 56 -0.90 8.39 13.13
CA LEU A 56 -1.60 7.11 13.25
C LEU A 56 -2.05 6.90 14.70
N PRO A 57 -3.21 6.26 14.94
CA PRO A 57 -3.60 5.82 16.29
C PRO A 57 -2.52 4.93 16.93
N ARG A 58 -2.27 5.11 18.23
CA ARG A 58 -1.36 4.24 19.01
C ARG A 58 -1.98 2.91 19.41
N GLU A 59 -3.30 2.87 19.55
CA GLU A 59 -4.00 1.69 20.02
C GLU A 59 -4.01 0.54 18.99
N PRO A 60 -3.96 -0.72 19.46
CA PRO A 60 -4.00 -1.87 18.58
C PRO A 60 -5.34 -1.95 17.83
N LEU A 61 -5.28 -2.28 16.53
CA LEU A 61 -6.44 -2.38 15.65
C LEU A 61 -7.13 -3.75 15.81
N LEU A 62 -7.62 -4.04 17.01
CA LEU A 62 -8.08 -5.38 17.40
C LEU A 62 -9.36 -5.85 16.70
N SER A 63 -10.24 -4.95 16.26
CA SER A 63 -11.44 -5.32 15.52
C SER A 63 -11.18 -5.41 14.01
N VAL A 64 -11.81 -6.37 13.33
CA VAL A 64 -11.83 -6.51 11.87
C VAL A 64 -13.28 -6.70 11.44
N ASN A 65 -13.68 -6.10 10.33
CA ASN A 65 -15.02 -6.25 9.78
C ASN A 65 -14.99 -7.16 8.56
N ARG A 66 -16.12 -7.83 8.28
CA ARG A 66 -16.33 -8.46 6.98
C ARG A 66 -16.50 -7.38 5.91
N SER A 67 -16.08 -7.70 4.70
CA SER A 67 -16.23 -6.84 3.53
C SER A 67 -16.88 -7.63 2.39
N ASN A 68 -17.69 -6.94 1.59
CA ASN A 68 -18.31 -7.48 0.39
C ASN A 68 -17.44 -7.28 -0.86
N GLU A 69 -16.20 -6.78 -0.70
CA GLU A 69 -15.28 -6.54 -1.79
C GLU A 69 -14.76 -7.87 -2.36
N PRO A 70 -14.90 -8.14 -3.67
CA PRO A 70 -14.43 -9.37 -4.28
C PRO A 70 -12.95 -9.65 -3.99
N GLY A 71 -12.68 -10.85 -3.49
CA GLY A 71 -11.34 -11.27 -3.10
C GLY A 71 -10.85 -10.70 -1.77
N TRP A 72 -11.48 -9.70 -1.17
CA TRP A 72 -11.03 -9.07 0.06
C TRP A 72 -12.06 -9.21 1.18
N PRO A 73 -12.22 -10.39 1.79
CA PRO A 73 -13.32 -10.69 2.71
C PRO A 73 -13.27 -9.91 4.04
N TYR A 74 -12.15 -9.26 4.36
CA TYR A 74 -11.97 -8.55 5.61
C TYR A 74 -11.43 -7.13 5.40
N VAL A 75 -11.88 -6.20 6.23
CA VAL A 75 -11.43 -4.81 6.23
C VAL A 75 -11.27 -4.28 7.65
N ARG A 76 -10.20 -3.53 7.86
CA ARG A 76 -10.03 -2.67 9.04
C ARG A 76 -10.07 -1.22 8.57
N LYS A 77 -11.08 -0.48 9.03
CA LYS A 77 -11.10 0.98 8.85
C LYS A 77 -10.02 1.62 9.71
N LEU A 78 -9.31 2.58 9.12
CA LEU A 78 -8.23 3.34 9.71
C LEU A 78 -8.23 4.74 9.09
N GLY A 79 -8.50 5.75 9.91
CA GLY A 79 -8.30 7.14 9.52
C GLY A 79 -6.80 7.48 9.55
N LEU A 80 -6.37 8.34 8.63
CA LEU A 80 -5.07 8.99 8.69
C LEU A 80 -5.28 10.46 8.99
N VAL A 81 -4.48 11.03 9.87
CA VAL A 81 -4.38 12.49 9.99
C VAL A 81 -3.11 12.92 9.28
N VAL A 82 -3.25 13.62 8.15
CA VAL A 82 -2.14 14.08 7.33
C VAL A 82 -1.88 15.55 7.60
N ALA A 83 -0.63 15.91 7.91
CA ALA A 83 -0.24 17.31 8.04
C ALA A 83 -0.59 18.08 6.76
N GLY A 84 -1.37 19.15 6.88
CA GLY A 84 -1.97 19.92 5.80
C GLY A 84 -1.44 19.76 4.36
N ARG A 85 -0.26 20.34 4.11
CA ARG A 85 0.35 20.43 2.76
C ARG A 85 1.16 19.18 2.35
N ALA A 86 1.23 18.17 3.20
CA ALA A 86 2.01 16.98 2.92
C ALA A 86 1.32 16.12 1.85
N ARG A 87 2.09 15.76 0.81
CA ARG A 87 1.76 14.70 -0.13
C ARG A 87 2.31 13.38 0.41
N VAL A 88 1.45 12.39 0.58
CA VAL A 88 1.79 11.12 1.25
C VAL A 88 1.59 9.97 0.29
N GLU A 89 2.62 9.17 0.06
CA GLU A 89 2.45 7.85 -0.53
C GLU A 89 2.24 6.83 0.60
N VAL A 90 1.20 6.01 0.46
CA VAL A 90 0.94 4.86 1.32
C VAL A 90 1.01 3.62 0.45
N SER A 91 1.79 2.61 0.83
CA SER A 91 1.96 1.40 0.01
C SER A 91 2.12 0.12 0.82
N VAL A 92 1.67 -0.97 0.20
CA VAL A 92 1.91 -2.33 0.66
C VAL A 92 3.20 -2.85 -0.01
N PRO A 93 4.17 -3.37 0.78
CA PRO A 93 5.39 -3.96 0.23
C PRO A 93 5.08 -5.11 -0.76
N PRO A 94 5.86 -5.29 -1.84
CA PRO A 94 5.56 -6.27 -2.89
C PRO A 94 5.21 -7.68 -2.39
N GLY A 95 5.94 -8.21 -1.41
CA GLY A 95 5.73 -9.55 -0.85
C GLY A 95 4.41 -9.74 -0.09
N GLU A 96 3.70 -8.66 0.25
CA GLU A 96 2.45 -8.71 1.01
C GLU A 96 1.20 -8.44 0.15
N ARG A 97 1.36 -7.99 -1.09
CA ARG A 97 0.25 -7.54 -1.97
C ARG A 97 -0.76 -8.64 -2.31
N ALA A 98 -0.36 -9.91 -2.20
CA ALA A 98 -1.28 -11.04 -2.36
C ALA A 98 -2.22 -11.23 -1.15
N LYS A 99 -1.83 -10.75 0.03
CA LYS A 99 -2.53 -10.97 1.32
C LYS A 99 -3.20 -9.72 1.85
N VAL A 100 -2.69 -8.55 1.44
CA VAL A 100 -3.06 -7.24 1.95
C VAL A 100 -3.22 -6.26 0.78
N ALA A 101 -4.26 -5.43 0.87
CA ALA A 101 -4.40 -4.25 0.06
C ALA A 101 -4.83 -3.06 0.93
N ILE A 102 -4.82 -1.87 0.34
CA ILE A 102 -5.17 -0.62 1.01
C ILE A 102 -6.24 0.15 0.25
N THR A 103 -6.90 1.08 0.93
CA THR A 103 -7.98 1.90 0.37
C THR A 103 -8.14 3.18 1.16
N TRP A 104 -8.27 4.30 0.46
CA TRP A 104 -8.57 5.59 1.05
C TRP A 104 -9.39 6.44 0.09
N GLY A 105 -10.17 7.34 0.67
CA GLY A 105 -11.06 8.23 -0.03
C GLY A 105 -12.37 7.56 -0.42
N SER A 106 -12.98 8.06 -1.49
CA SER A 106 -14.36 7.77 -1.87
C SER A 106 -14.54 6.42 -2.55
N ARG A 107 -13.50 5.85 -3.17
CA ARG A 107 -13.63 4.60 -3.94
C ARG A 107 -13.34 3.35 -3.12
N PRO A 108 -14.17 2.30 -3.28
CA PRO A 108 -14.05 1.07 -2.52
C PRO A 108 -13.00 0.10 -3.08
N ASP A 109 -12.25 0.42 -4.13
CA ASP A 109 -11.32 -0.57 -4.70
C ASP A 109 -10.12 -0.83 -3.79
N ALA A 110 -9.48 -1.99 -4.01
CA ALA A 110 -8.27 -2.42 -3.35
C ALA A 110 -7.02 -2.03 -4.15
N TYR A 111 -6.14 -1.28 -3.52
CA TYR A 111 -4.92 -0.75 -4.13
C TYR A 111 -3.68 -1.32 -3.44
N ALA A 112 -2.56 -1.39 -4.17
CA ALA A 112 -1.27 -1.71 -3.57
C ALA A 112 -0.52 -0.46 -3.12
N SER A 113 -0.84 0.67 -3.72
CA SER A 113 -0.29 1.98 -3.37
C SER A 113 -1.36 3.05 -3.58
N ILE A 114 -1.30 4.10 -2.79
CA ILE A 114 -2.06 5.31 -3.03
C ILE A 114 -1.18 6.53 -2.81
N VAL A 115 -1.60 7.66 -3.36
CA VAL A 115 -1.02 8.97 -3.08
C VAL A 115 -2.12 9.88 -2.58
N ILE A 116 -2.03 10.30 -1.32
CA ILE A 116 -2.88 11.35 -0.77
C ILE A 116 -2.25 12.70 -1.16
N GLU A 117 -3.02 13.53 -1.85
CA GLU A 117 -2.54 14.83 -2.29
C GLU A 117 -2.28 15.77 -1.12
N GLY A 118 -1.33 16.71 -1.31
CA GLY A 118 -1.11 17.79 -0.37
C GLY A 118 -2.09 18.91 -0.64
N CYS A 119 -2.77 19.41 0.39
CA CYS A 119 -3.84 20.39 0.25
C CYS A 119 -3.48 21.71 0.94
N ARG A 120 -4.20 22.77 0.59
CA ARG A 120 -4.12 24.02 1.35
C ARG A 120 -4.70 23.79 2.74
N SER A 121 -3.90 24.05 3.78
CA SER A 121 -4.30 23.92 5.18
C SER A 121 -3.55 24.94 6.03
N LEU A 122 -4.10 25.21 7.21
CA LEU A 122 -3.49 26.04 8.24
C LEU A 122 -2.37 25.27 8.96
N ARG A 123 -1.42 26.02 9.54
CA ARG A 123 -0.38 25.44 10.38
C ARG A 123 -1.02 24.84 11.63
N GLY A 124 -0.55 23.66 12.05
CA GLY A 124 -1.11 22.94 13.21
C GLY A 124 -2.39 22.14 12.92
N VAL A 125 -2.97 22.27 11.72
CA VAL A 125 -4.18 21.55 11.32
C VAL A 125 -3.84 20.38 10.41
N GLY A 126 -4.34 19.21 10.78
CA GLY A 126 -4.29 17.96 10.03
C GLY A 126 -5.57 17.71 9.27
N ARG A 127 -5.45 17.05 8.11
CA ARG A 127 -6.58 16.56 7.32
C ARG A 127 -6.89 15.14 7.70
N VAL A 128 -8.16 14.83 7.89
CA VAL A 128 -8.62 13.48 8.22
C VAL A 128 -9.01 12.79 6.92
N ASP A 129 -8.25 11.78 6.54
CA ASP A 129 -8.50 10.97 5.34
C ASP A 129 -9.03 9.59 5.74
N ALA A 130 -10.24 9.27 5.30
CA ALA A 130 -10.88 7.99 5.61
C ALA A 130 -10.35 6.87 4.74
N GLY A 131 -10.10 5.71 5.34
CA GLY A 131 -9.66 4.55 4.60
C GLY A 131 -9.45 3.33 5.47
N GLY A 132 -8.50 2.49 5.07
CA GLY A 132 -8.22 1.26 5.78
C GLY A 132 -7.36 0.26 5.04
N VAL A 133 -7.26 -0.90 5.67
CA VAL A 133 -6.53 -2.07 5.19
C VAL A 133 -7.53 -3.18 4.87
N ARG A 134 -7.37 -3.80 3.71
CA ARG A 134 -8.10 -5.01 3.30
C ARG A 134 -7.23 -6.24 3.45
N LEU A 135 -7.84 -7.34 3.90
CA LEU A 135 -7.13 -8.56 4.22
C LEU A 135 -7.82 -9.78 3.59
N ARG A 136 -7.00 -10.76 3.21
CA ARG A 136 -7.47 -12.11 2.82
C ARG A 136 -7.86 -12.97 4.02
N ARG A 137 -7.31 -12.68 5.21
CA ARG A 137 -7.56 -13.39 6.47
C ARG A 137 -8.04 -12.40 7.53
N SER A 138 -8.75 -12.90 8.54
CA SER A 138 -9.32 -12.07 9.62
C SER A 138 -8.28 -11.48 10.57
N SER A 139 -7.03 -11.93 10.54
CA SER A 139 -5.97 -11.34 11.34
C SER A 139 -4.61 -11.41 10.65
N ALA A 140 -3.78 -10.38 10.86
CA ALA A 140 -2.43 -10.29 10.34
C ALA A 140 -1.60 -9.21 11.06
N CYS A 141 -0.28 -9.31 10.93
CA CYS A 141 0.63 -8.21 11.21
C CYS A 141 1.03 -7.59 9.88
N VAL A 142 0.45 -6.44 9.54
CA VAL A 142 0.51 -5.86 8.18
C VAL A 142 1.56 -4.76 8.11
N PRO A 143 2.63 -4.90 7.30
CA PRO A 143 3.54 -3.79 7.05
C PRO A 143 2.93 -2.82 6.04
N VAL A 144 2.81 -1.55 6.43
CA VAL A 144 2.37 -0.45 5.57
C VAL A 144 3.49 0.59 5.53
N ARG A 145 3.93 0.96 4.34
CA ARG A 145 4.96 1.98 4.14
C ARG A 145 4.32 3.34 3.88
N PHE A 146 4.76 4.33 4.63
CA PHE A 146 4.42 5.74 4.44
C PHE A 146 5.65 6.48 3.92
N ARG A 147 5.47 7.34 2.93
CA ARG A 147 6.53 8.17 2.38
C ARG A 147 6.05 9.59 2.15
N VAL A 148 6.84 10.56 2.62
CA VAL A 148 6.61 12.00 2.47
C VAL A 148 7.92 12.64 2.01
N GLY A 149 7.97 13.05 0.73
CA GLY A 149 9.22 13.47 0.10
C GLY A 149 10.29 12.38 0.22
N ARG A 150 11.37 12.68 0.96
CA ARG A 150 12.50 11.77 1.25
C ARG A 150 12.34 10.95 2.53
N LEU A 151 11.41 11.32 3.41
CA LEU A 151 11.17 10.58 4.65
C LEU A 151 10.30 9.37 4.35
N SER A 152 10.68 8.20 4.87
CA SER A 152 9.84 7.01 4.79
C SER A 152 9.89 6.22 6.09
N ALA A 153 8.77 5.61 6.44
CA ALA A 153 8.63 4.73 7.59
C ALA A 153 7.75 3.54 7.20
N THR A 154 8.09 2.36 7.69
CA THR A 154 7.22 1.17 7.59
C THR A 154 6.65 0.90 8.96
N VAL A 155 5.32 0.89 9.06
CA VAL A 155 4.58 0.63 10.29
C VAL A 155 3.99 -0.77 10.21
N ARG A 156 4.12 -1.54 11.28
CA ARG A 156 3.49 -2.86 11.38
C ARG A 156 2.17 -2.71 12.13
N LEU A 157 1.06 -2.85 11.41
CA LEU A 157 -0.29 -2.76 11.95
C LEU A 157 -0.74 -4.16 12.40
N GLY A 158 -0.90 -4.36 13.70
CA GLY A 158 -1.56 -5.55 14.23
C GLY A 158 -3.08 -5.43 14.02
N ILE A 159 -3.64 -6.22 13.12
CA ILE A 159 -5.08 -6.23 12.81
C ILE A 159 -5.66 -7.57 13.22
N GLY A 160 -6.67 -7.56 14.09
CA GLY A 160 -7.28 -8.78 14.63
C GLY A 160 -6.37 -9.59 15.56
N ARG A 161 -5.12 -9.13 15.78
CA ARG A 161 -4.11 -9.68 16.70
C ARG A 161 -2.95 -8.67 16.85
N ALA A 162 -2.12 -8.85 17.86
CA ALA A 162 -0.86 -8.13 17.98
C ALA A 162 0.15 -8.55 16.89
N CYS A 163 1.04 -7.61 16.55
CA CYS A 163 2.37 -7.91 16.02
C CYS A 163 3.28 -8.20 17.22
#